data_AF-A0A699VTZ9-F1
#
_entry.id   AF-A0A699VTZ9-F1
#
_cell.length_a   1.000
_cell.length_b   1.000
_cell.length_c   1.000
_cell.angle_alpha   90.00
_cell.angle_beta   90.00
_cell.angle_gamma   90.00
#
_symmetry.space_group_name_H-M   'P 1'
#
loop_
_entity.id
_entity.type
_entity.pdbx_description
1 polymer ?
#
loop_
_entity_poly.entity_id
_entity_poly.type
_entity_poly.pdbx_seq_one_letter_code
_entity_poly.pdbx_strand_id
1 'polypeptide(L)'
;HEEHLKAILELLKKEELYAKFSKCEFQIPKVQFLGHVIDNQGIHMDPAKIESVKDCASPKSPMEIHQFLGLAGYYRRFIEGFSKIAKPITKFT
;
A
#
# COMPACT_ATOMS: atom_id res chain seq x y z
N HIS A 1 7.94 2.93 -22.78
CA HIS A 1 7.15 1.90 -22.05
C HIS A 1 7.31 0.54 -22.70
N GLU A 2 7.04 0.41 -24.00
CA GLU A 2 7.20 -0.83 -24.76
C GLU A 2 8.60 -1.45 -24.66
N GLU A 3 9.66 -0.63 -24.77
CA GLU A 3 11.05 -1.09 -24.62
C GLU A 3 11.31 -1.75 -23.26
N HIS A 4 10.86 -1.12 -22.18
CA HIS A 4 10.99 -1.68 -20.82
C HIS A 4 10.15 -2.95 -20.66
N LEU A 5 8.93 -2.97 -21.20
CA LEU A 5 8.07 -4.16 -21.13
C LEU A 5 8.72 -5.33 -21.88
N LYS A 6 9.25 -5.09 -23.08
CA LYS A 6 9.96 -6.10 -23.85
C LYS A 6 11.16 -6.66 -23.10
N ALA A 7 11.99 -5.79 -22.50
CA ALA A 7 13.14 -6.22 -21.71
C ALA A 7 12.74 -7.08 -20.50
N ILE A 8 11.67 -6.71 -19.79
CA ILE A 8 11.15 -7.50 -18.65
C ILE A 8 10.62 -8.85 -19.12
N LEU A 9 9.84 -8.89 -20.21
CA LEU A 9 9.29 -10.15 -20.74
C LEU A 9 10.37 -11.09 -21.27
N GLU A 10 11.42 -10.56 -21.92
CA GLU A 10 12.59 -11.33 -22.35
C GLU A 10 13.35 -11.90 -21.15
N LEU A 11 13.53 -11.11 -20.08
CA LEU A 11 14.14 -11.57 -18.85
C LEU A 11 13.33 -12.68 -18.17
N LEU A 12 12.00 -12.50 -18.04
CA LEU A 12 11.12 -13.51 -17.47
C LEU A 12 11.19 -14.82 -18.26
N LYS A 13 11.21 -14.74 -19.60
CA LYS A 13 11.35 -15.90 -20.47
C LYS A 13 12.70 -16.61 -20.28
N LYS A 14 13.80 -15.85 -20.17
CA LYS A 14 15.14 -16.40 -19.95
C LYS A 14 15.26 -17.13 -18.61
N GLU A 15 14.63 -16.60 -17.57
CA GLU A 15 14.69 -17.17 -16.21
C GLU A 15 13.55 -18.19 -15.95
N GLU A 16 12.80 -18.59 -16.98
CA GLU A 16 11.66 -19.52 -16.88
C GLU A 16 10.60 -19.10 -15.84
N LEU A 17 10.39 -17.78 -15.69
CA LEU A 17 9.39 -17.18 -14.82
C LEU A 17 8.14 -16.80 -15.63
N TYR A 18 6.96 -17.22 -15.14
CA TYR A 18 5.70 -17.03 -15.84
C TYR A 18 4.75 -16.14 -15.06
N ALA A 19 4.40 -14.99 -15.64
CA ALA A 19 3.36 -14.12 -15.10
C ALA A 19 1.98 -14.62 -15.54
N LYS A 20 1.02 -14.66 -14.60
CA LYS A 20 -0.37 -14.99 -14.93
C LYS A 20 -1.01 -13.81 -15.68
N PHE A 21 -1.29 -13.97 -16.97
CA PHE A 21 -1.84 -12.90 -17.82
C PHE A 21 -3.09 -12.25 -17.23
N SER A 22 -3.97 -13.01 -16.58
CA SER A 22 -5.19 -12.48 -15.94
C SER A 22 -4.95 -11.54 -14.75
N LYS A 23 -3.71 -11.40 -14.30
CA LYS A 23 -3.28 -10.49 -13.22
C LYS A 23 -2.37 -9.37 -13.73
N CYS A 24 -2.08 -9.35 -15.03
CA CYS A 24 -1.22 -8.36 -15.64
C CYS A 24 -2.07 -7.21 -16.16
N GLU A 25 -1.65 -5.99 -15.86
CA GLU A 25 -2.26 -4.78 -16.39
C GLU A 25 -1.17 -3.98 -17.11
N PHE A 26 -1.46 -3.52 -18.33
CA PHE A 26 -0.50 -2.81 -19.17
C PHE A 26 -1.11 -1.50 -19.66
N GLN A 27 -0.26 -0.47 -19.80
CA GLN A 27 -0.64 0.82 -20.37
C GLN A 27 -1.87 1.48 -19.70
N ILE A 28 -1.99 1.34 -18.38
CA ILE A 28 -3.06 1.94 -17.57
C ILE A 28 -2.59 3.28 -16.94
N PRO A 29 -3.47 4.27 -16.77
CA PRO A 29 -3.12 5.59 -16.22
C PRO A 29 -2.90 5.57 -14.69
N LYS A 30 -3.43 4.55 -14.01
CA LYS A 30 -3.31 4.33 -12.56
C LYS A 30 -3.13 2.84 -12.31
N VAL A 31 -2.28 2.44 -11.38
CA VAL A 31 -2.03 1.04 -11.01
C VAL A 31 -2.05 0.85 -9.50
N GLN A 32 -2.63 -0.26 -9.03
CA GLN A 32 -2.50 -0.67 -7.63
C GLN A 32 -1.23 -1.48 -7.45
N PHE A 33 -0.34 -1.02 -6.56
CA PHE A 33 0.93 -1.69 -6.30
C PHE A 33 1.28 -1.61 -4.81
N LEU A 34 1.49 -2.79 -4.19
CA LEU A 34 1.87 -2.92 -2.78
C LEU A 34 1.01 -2.07 -1.82
N GLY A 35 -0.32 -2.09 -1.96
CA GLY A 35 -1.21 -1.32 -1.06
C GLY A 35 -1.19 0.19 -1.27
N HIS A 36 -0.70 0.65 -2.42
CA HIS A 36 -0.75 2.03 -2.88
C HIS A 36 -1.39 2.11 -4.26
N VAL A 37 -1.91 3.29 -4.60
CA VAL A 37 -2.30 3.64 -5.97
C VAL A 37 -1.23 4.55 -6.54
N ILE A 38 -0.72 4.24 -7.72
CA ILE A 38 0.31 5.03 -8.40
C ILE A 38 -0.26 5.58 -9.70
N ASP A 39 -0.11 6.88 -9.91
CA ASP A 39 -0.50 7.58 -11.15
C ASP A 39 0.54 8.65 -11.52
N ASN A 40 0.19 9.52 -12.48
CA ASN A 40 1.06 10.60 -12.94
C ASN A 40 1.27 11.73 -11.90
N GLN A 41 0.45 11.81 -10.85
CA GLN A 41 0.58 12.79 -9.77
C GLN A 41 1.44 12.25 -8.62
N GLY A 42 1.61 10.94 -8.54
CA GLY A 42 2.54 10.29 -7.62
C GLY A 42 1.96 9.03 -6.98
N ILE A 43 2.28 8.86 -5.70
CA ILE A 43 1.88 7.70 -4.90
C ILE A 43 0.78 8.14 -3.95
N HIS A 44 -0.31 7.39 -3.91
CA HIS A 44 -1.48 7.64 -3.08
C HIS A 44 -1.77 6.46 -2.16
N MET A 45 -2.52 6.73 -1.09
CA MET A 45 -3.06 5.65 -0.26
C MET A 45 -4.14 4.89 -1.03
N ASP A 46 -4.18 3.57 -0.86
CA ASP A 46 -5.25 2.74 -1.41
C ASP A 46 -6.59 3.08 -0.72
N PRO A 47 -7.63 3.52 -1.46
CA PRO A 47 -8.95 3.83 -0.90
C PRO A 47 -9.53 2.70 -0.05
N ALA A 48 -9.33 1.44 -0.44
CA ALA A 48 -9.86 0.29 0.31
C ALA A 48 -9.25 0.19 1.72
N LYS A 49 -7.97 0.58 1.87
CA LYS A 49 -7.29 0.65 3.16
C LYS A 49 -7.76 1.84 4.00
N ILE A 50 -8.11 2.96 3.37
CA ILE A 50 -8.69 4.11 4.07
C ILE A 50 -10.05 3.73 4.66
N GLU A 51 -10.91 3.09 3.87
CA GLU A 51 -12.23 2.63 4.33
C GLU A 51 -12.09 1.63 5.49
N SER A 52 -11.20 0.65 5.36
CA SER A 52 -10.95 -0.33 6.43
C SER A 52 -10.52 0.30 7.76
N VAL A 53 -9.77 1.40 7.72
CA VAL A 53 -9.37 2.15 8.93
C VAL A 53 -10.52 2.98 9.47
N LYS A 54 -11.33 3.58 8.61
CA LYS A 54 -12.49 4.39 8.99
C LYS A 54 -13.55 3.56 9.72
N ASP A 55 -13.76 2.33 9.28
CA ASP A 55 -14.75 1.42 9.85
C ASP A 55 -14.17 0.58 11.01
N CYS A 56 -12.90 0.79 11.36
CA CYS A 56 -12.25 0.06 12.43
C CYS A 56 -12.86 0.42 13.79
N ALA A 57 -13.28 -0.60 14.54
CA ALA A 57 -13.75 -0.41 15.91
C ALA A 57 -12.62 0.12 16.80
N SER A 58 -12.98 0.91 17.82
CA SER A 58 -12.00 1.39 18.80
C SER A 58 -11.28 0.20 19.45
N PRO A 59 -9.93 0.16 19.43
CA PRO A 59 -9.18 -0.94 20.03
C PRO A 59 -9.41 -0.97 21.54
N LYS A 60 -9.55 -2.18 22.08
CA LYS A 60 -9.87 -2.46 23.50
C LYS A 60 -8.74 -3.14 24.25
N SER A 61 -7.67 -3.56 23.56
CA SER A 61 -6.51 -4.23 24.14
C SER A 61 -5.20 -3.61 23.65
N PRO A 62 -4.10 -3.69 24.42
CA PRO A 62 -2.78 -3.24 23.98
C PRO A 62 -2.34 -3.88 22.64
N MET A 63 -2.71 -5.15 22.43
CA MET A 63 -2.42 -5.86 21.18
C MET A 63 -3.15 -5.24 19.97
N GLU A 64 -4.43 -4.91 20.12
CA GLU A 64 -5.20 -4.22 19.07
C GLU A 64 -4.66 -2.81 18.81
N ILE A 65 -4.20 -2.11 19.86
CA ILE A 65 -3.55 -0.80 19.72
C ILE A 65 -2.26 -0.92 18.89
N HIS A 66 -1.42 -1.92 19.16
CA HIS A 66 -0.23 -2.19 18.35
C HIS A 66 -0.56 -2.50 16.90
N GLN A 67 -1.57 -3.35 16.64
CA GLN A 67 -2.00 -3.70 15.29
C GLN A 67 -2.48 -2.46 14.52
N PHE A 68 -3.29 -1.61 15.16
CA PHE A 68 -3.76 -0.36 14.59
C PHE A 68 -2.61 0.59 14.29
N LEU A 69 -1.69 0.81 15.25
CA LEU A 69 -0.54 1.69 15.05
C LEU A 69 0.40 1.17 13.96
N GLY A 70 0.57 -0.15 13.82
CA GLY A 70 1.33 -0.75 12.73
C GLY A 70 0.71 -0.46 11.37
N LEU A 71 -0.60 -0.64 11.24
CA LEU A 71 -1.34 -0.34 10.01
C LEU A 71 -1.29 1.15 9.66
N ALA A 72 -1.58 2.03 10.62
CA ALA A 72 -1.56 3.48 10.41
C ALA A 72 -0.13 3.98 10.14
N GLY A 73 0.87 3.36 10.79
CA GLY A 73 2.29 3.64 10.60
C GLY A 73 2.78 3.34 9.17
N TYR A 74 2.22 2.32 8.51
CA TYR A 74 2.52 2.01 7.10
C TYR A 74 2.21 3.19 6.17
N TYR A 75 1.16 3.96 6.48
CA TYR A 75 0.74 5.14 5.71
C TYR A 75 1.17 6.49 6.32
N ARG A 76 2.07 6.49 7.32
CA ARG A 76 2.46 7.71 8.06
C ARG A 76 2.90 8.89 7.18
N ARG A 77 3.45 8.63 5.98
CA ARG A 77 3.89 9.67 5.03
C ARG A 77 2.72 10.52 4.50
N PHE A 78 1.51 9.98 4.52
CA PHE A 78 0.29 10.62 4.05
C PHE A 78 -0.53 11.28 5.17
N ILE A 79 -0.10 11.12 6.42
CA ILE A 79 -0.79 11.65 7.60
C ILE A 79 0.05 12.77 8.19
N GLU A 80 -0.34 14.01 7.92
CA GLU A 80 0.35 15.17 8.46
C GLU A 80 0.35 15.12 10.00
N GLY A 81 1.52 15.31 10.60
CA GLY A 81 1.66 15.29 12.06
C GLY A 81 1.41 13.92 12.71
N PHE A 82 1.50 12.80 11.96
CA PHE A 82 1.25 11.44 12.46
C PHE A 82 1.83 11.17 13.85
N SER A 83 3.09 11.53 14.08
CA SER A 83 3.75 11.31 15.38
C SER A 83 3.04 12.02 16.55
N LYS A 84 2.53 13.24 16.34
CA LYS A 84 1.78 13.98 17.36
C LYS A 84 0.44 13.32 17.65
N ILE A 85 -0.24 12.82 16.62
CA ILE A 85 -1.55 12.14 16.71
C ILE A 85 -1.42 10.77 17.37
N ALA A 86 -0.38 10.01 17.03
CA ALA A 86 -0.14 8.67 17.56
C ALA A 86 0.37 8.67 19.01
N LYS A 87 1.08 9.73 19.44
CA LYS A 87 1.69 9.85 20.78
C LYS A 87 0.75 9.52 21.96
N PRO A 88 -0.49 10.04 22.06
CA PRO A 88 -1.39 9.65 23.15
C PRO A 88 -1.77 8.17 23.10
N ILE A 89 -1.92 7.59 21.91
CA ILE A 89 -2.31 6.19 21.71
C ILE A 89 -1.17 5.24 22.13
N THR A 90 0.07 5.57 21.78
CA THR A 90 1.26 4.77 22.14
C THR A 90 1.52 4.70 23.65
N LYS A 91 0.89 5.56 24.47
CA LYS A 91 0.99 5.47 25.94
C LYS A 91 0.15 4.35 26.55
N PHE A 92 -0.82 3.82 25.80
CA PHE A 92 -1.71 2.73 26.23
C PHE A 92 -1.22 1.35 25.78
N THR A 93 0.02 1.32 25.31
CA THR A 93 0.73 0.17 24.77
C THR A 93 1.79 -0.25 25.77
#